data_AF-A0A0C2FH62-F1
#
_entry.id   AF-A0A0C2FH62-F1
#
_cell.length_a   1.000
_cell.length_b   1.000
_cell.length_c   1.000
_cell.angle_alpha   90.00
_cell.angle_beta   90.00
_cell.angle_gamma   90.00
#
_symmetry.space_group_name_H-M   'P 1'
#
loop_
_entity.id
_entity.type
_entity.pdbx_description
1 polymer ?
#
loop_
_entity_poly.entity_id
_entity_poly.type
_entity_poly.pdbx_seq_one_letter_code
_entity_poly.pdbx_strand_id
1 'polypeptide(L)'
;MDNRAKMESDNFKWRAVTRKGKLTLTADKKNVKVDWVEGSDQDITSALNYKGKAMELSDLSEYNGHLLSPDDKTGMLYEIKDGKHTKTSRDTELLGPGNTTKGMKAEWLTIKDDLLYAGGHGRSIEYIQTQEFQNDKGEVVSEDLMWIKIITRKGEVKFLLA
;
A
#
# COMPACT_ATOMS: atom_id res chain seq x y z
N MET A 1 -3.18 10.41 1.84
CA MET A 1 -3.75 11.60 1.14
C MET A 1 -5.22 11.39 0.81
N ASP A 2 -5.67 10.14 0.74
CA ASP A 2 -7.07 9.73 0.76
C ASP A 2 -7.85 10.46 -0.34
N ASN A 3 -9.05 10.96 -0.04
CA ASN A 3 -9.87 11.70 -1.01
C ASN A 3 -9.21 13.01 -1.52
N ARG A 4 -8.08 13.44 -0.95
CA ARG A 4 -7.28 14.60 -1.41
C ARG A 4 -6.15 14.22 -2.37
N ALA A 5 -6.02 12.94 -2.73
CA ALA A 5 -5.03 12.50 -3.70
C ALA A 5 -5.34 13.01 -5.12
N LYS A 6 -6.61 13.25 -5.45
CA LYS A 6 -7.02 13.75 -6.78
C LYS A 6 -6.49 15.17 -7.02
N MET A 7 -5.86 15.41 -8.17
CA MET A 7 -5.37 16.73 -8.55
C MET A 7 -6.50 17.60 -9.13
N GLU A 8 -6.67 18.83 -8.63
CA GLU A 8 -7.73 19.74 -9.10
C GLU A 8 -7.48 20.26 -10.53
N SER A 9 -6.21 20.41 -10.92
CA SER A 9 -5.82 20.90 -12.25
C SER A 9 -5.90 19.84 -13.36
N ASP A 10 -6.00 18.55 -13.00
CA ASP A 10 -6.12 17.44 -13.94
C ASP A 10 -7.04 16.37 -13.36
N ASN A 11 -8.30 16.36 -13.83
CA ASN A 11 -9.39 15.54 -13.31
C ASN A 11 -9.15 14.02 -13.36
N PHE A 12 -8.08 13.57 -14.02
CA PHE A 12 -7.74 12.16 -14.18
C PHE A 12 -6.36 11.80 -13.61
N LYS A 13 -5.78 12.66 -12.76
CA LYS A 13 -4.54 12.35 -12.05
C LYS A 13 -4.72 12.35 -10.55
N TRP A 14 -4.08 11.39 -9.92
CA TRP A 14 -3.93 11.29 -8.48
C TRP A 14 -2.46 11.45 -8.12
N ARG A 15 -2.20 11.94 -6.91
CA ARG A 15 -0.86 12.15 -6.39
C ARG A 15 -0.69 11.63 -4.96
N ALA A 16 0.52 11.19 -4.69
CA ALA A 16 1.12 11.10 -3.37
C ALA A 16 2.35 12.02 -3.32
N VAL A 17 2.87 12.30 -2.14
CA VAL A 17 4.08 13.12 -1.96
C VAL A 17 5.16 12.31 -1.28
N THR A 18 6.37 12.34 -1.83
CA THR A 18 7.57 11.92 -1.11
C THR A 18 8.26 13.11 -0.51
N ARG A 19 8.84 12.93 0.68
CA ARG A 19 9.71 13.89 1.33
C ARG A 19 10.94 13.17 1.83
N LYS A 20 12.12 13.73 1.57
CA LYS A 20 13.38 13.16 2.07
C LYS A 20 13.66 13.67 3.47
N GLY A 21 14.26 12.81 4.28
CA GLY A 21 14.68 13.16 5.64
C GLY A 21 15.88 12.33 6.08
N LYS A 22 16.50 12.76 7.18
CA LYS A 22 17.59 12.05 7.85
C LYS A 22 17.17 11.75 9.28
N LEU A 23 17.20 10.47 9.64
CA LEU A 23 17.08 10.03 11.03
C LEU A 23 18.48 9.84 11.60
N THR A 24 18.75 10.45 12.75
CA THR A 24 20.01 10.30 13.50
C THR A 24 19.70 9.74 14.87
N LEU A 25 20.27 8.59 15.19
CA LEU A 25 20.23 8.00 16.52
C LEU A 25 21.54 8.34 17.25
N THR A 26 21.45 8.83 18.48
CA THR A 26 22.64 9.09 19.30
C THR A 26 23.39 7.79 19.60
N ALA A 27 24.70 7.87 19.84
CA ALA A 27 25.53 6.69 20.09
C ALA A 27 25.06 5.87 21.31
N ASP A 28 24.48 6.53 22.31
CA ASP A 28 23.89 5.89 23.49
C ASP A 28 22.50 5.27 23.24
N LYS A 29 21.94 5.43 22.03
CA LYS A 29 20.62 4.99 21.58
C LYS A 29 19.44 5.56 22.36
N LYS A 30 19.63 6.66 23.11
CA LYS A 30 18.57 7.26 23.94
C LYS A 30 17.80 8.37 23.26
N ASN A 31 18.35 8.98 22.22
CA ASN A 31 17.75 10.11 21.54
C ASN A 31 17.71 9.87 20.03
N VAL A 32 16.58 10.22 19.42
CA VAL A 32 16.38 10.18 17.98
C VAL A 32 16.10 11.61 17.51
N LYS A 33 16.77 12.02 16.44
CA LYS A 33 16.51 13.28 15.74
C LYS A 33 16.09 12.97 14.31
N VAL A 34 15.05 13.66 13.84
CA VAL A 34 14.61 13.61 12.44
C VAL A 34 14.74 15.00 11.86
N ASP A 35 15.54 15.12 10.79
CA ASP A 35 15.72 16.35 10.02
C ASP A 35 15.12 16.15 8.64
N TRP A 36 14.07 16.92 8.32
CA TRP A 36 13.46 16.90 6.99
C TRP A 36 14.25 17.80 6.03
N VAL A 37 14.45 17.34 4.79
CA VAL A 37 15.10 18.14 3.76
C VAL A 37 14.07 19.10 3.17
N GLU A 38 14.20 20.39 3.49
CA GLU A 38 13.31 21.43 2.98
C GLU A 38 13.35 21.48 1.44
N GLY A 39 12.19 21.70 0.82
CA GLY A 39 12.05 21.72 -0.63
C GLY A 39 12.21 20.36 -1.33
N SER A 40 12.39 19.25 -0.58
CA SER A 40 12.52 17.91 -1.15
C SER A 40 11.20 17.22 -1.48
N ASP A 41 10.07 17.91 -1.29
CA ASP A 41 8.76 17.39 -1.64
C ASP A 41 8.69 17.12 -3.14
N GLN A 42 8.29 15.91 -3.50
CA GLN A 42 8.10 15.50 -4.89
C GLN A 42 6.77 14.78 -5.04
N ASP A 43 5.99 15.22 -6.03
CA ASP A 43 4.76 14.55 -6.41
C ASP A 43 5.08 13.24 -7.13
N ILE A 44 4.52 12.16 -6.61
CA ILE A 44 4.36 10.90 -7.32
C ILE A 44 2.95 10.92 -7.90
N THR A 45 2.82 10.76 -9.21
CA THR A 45 1.51 10.83 -9.88
C THR A 45 1.20 9.57 -10.67
N SER A 46 -0.08 9.24 -10.76
CA SER A 46 -0.59 8.19 -11.65
C SER A 46 -1.98 8.57 -12.17
N ALA A 47 -2.27 8.16 -13.40
CA ALA A 47 -3.61 8.20 -13.98
C ALA A 47 -4.39 6.89 -13.77
N LEU A 48 -3.68 5.80 -13.44
CA LEU A 48 -4.30 4.52 -13.12
C LEU A 48 -5.07 4.67 -11.82
N ASN A 49 -6.37 4.38 -11.86
CA ASN A 49 -7.25 4.50 -10.70
C ASN A 49 -8.31 3.42 -10.66
N TYR A 50 -8.82 3.17 -9.45
CA TYR A 50 -9.94 2.30 -9.21
C TYR A 50 -11.11 3.12 -8.67
N LYS A 51 -12.19 3.21 -9.45
CA LYS A 51 -13.40 3.97 -9.11
C LYS A 51 -13.12 5.42 -8.69
N GLY A 52 -12.20 6.08 -9.39
CA GLY A 52 -11.83 7.47 -9.12
C GLY A 52 -10.92 7.68 -7.91
N LYS A 53 -10.26 6.62 -7.43
CA LYS A 53 -9.27 6.69 -6.34
C LYS A 53 -7.97 5.99 -6.71
N ALA A 54 -6.85 6.59 -6.34
CA ALA A 54 -5.50 6.08 -6.57
C ALA A 54 -4.50 6.87 -5.73
N MET A 55 -3.24 6.40 -5.74
CA MET A 55 -2.12 7.02 -5.02
C MET A 55 -2.38 7.15 -3.52
N GLU A 56 -3.18 6.24 -2.97
CA GLU A 56 -3.36 6.07 -1.53
C GLU A 56 -2.29 5.07 -1.07
N LEU A 57 -1.05 5.54 -1.09
CA LEU A 57 0.14 4.77 -0.74
C LEU A 57 0.15 4.45 0.76
N SER A 58 0.08 3.17 1.12
CA SER A 58 -0.15 2.73 2.51
C SER A 58 1.11 2.33 3.29
N ASP A 59 2.22 2.04 2.61
CA ASP A 59 3.50 1.70 3.27
C ASP A 59 4.69 2.01 2.35
N LEU A 60 5.91 1.93 2.87
CA LEU A 60 7.15 2.16 2.13
C LEU A 60 8.25 1.20 2.60
N SER A 61 8.77 0.38 1.69
CA SER A 61 9.83 -0.59 2.02
C SER A 61 10.87 -0.69 0.91
N GLU A 62 12.13 -0.88 1.30
CA GLU A 62 13.19 -1.23 0.36
C GLU A 62 13.28 -2.75 0.23
N TYR A 63 13.15 -3.27 -0.99
CA TYR A 63 13.28 -4.69 -1.28
C TYR A 63 14.09 -4.90 -2.56
N ASN A 64 15.14 -5.71 -2.46
CA ASN A 64 16.04 -6.02 -3.58
C ASN A 64 16.67 -4.76 -4.23
N GLY A 65 16.93 -3.71 -3.44
CA GLY A 65 17.48 -2.43 -3.91
C GLY A 65 16.46 -1.49 -4.55
N HIS A 66 15.16 -1.77 -4.40
CA HIS A 66 14.06 -0.97 -4.95
C HIS A 66 13.19 -0.45 -3.82
N LEU A 67 12.85 0.83 -3.86
CA LEU A 67 11.91 1.43 -2.92
C LEU A 67 10.48 1.21 -3.44
N LEU A 68 9.66 0.48 -2.68
CA LEU A 68 8.35 0.02 -3.10
C LEU A 68 7.25 0.54 -2.18
N SER A 69 6.09 0.83 -2.75
CA SER A 69 4.92 1.30 -2.01
C SER A 69 3.61 0.79 -2.61
N PRO A 70 2.71 0.17 -1.82
CA PRO A 70 1.44 -0.32 -2.31
C PRO A 70 0.37 0.78 -2.30
N ASP A 71 -0.45 0.84 -3.34
CA ASP A 71 -1.67 1.67 -3.39
C ASP A 71 -2.90 0.83 -3.01
N ASP A 72 -3.49 1.14 -1.86
CA ASP A 72 -4.58 0.35 -1.25
C ASP A 72 -5.90 0.43 -2.03
N LYS A 73 -6.00 1.30 -3.04
CA LYS A 73 -7.17 1.41 -3.93
C LYS A 73 -7.04 0.61 -5.20
N THR A 74 -5.89 0.72 -5.87
CA THR A 74 -5.67 0.05 -7.16
C THR A 74 -5.13 -1.36 -6.97
N GLY A 75 -4.51 -1.67 -5.83
CA GLY A 75 -3.77 -2.90 -5.61
C GLY A 75 -2.42 -2.92 -6.32
N MET A 76 -1.93 -1.77 -6.80
CA MET A 76 -0.62 -1.69 -7.43
C MET A 76 0.48 -1.60 -6.38
N LEU A 77 1.54 -2.38 -6.55
CA LEU A 77 2.82 -2.16 -5.87
C LEU A 77 3.72 -1.35 -6.81
N TYR A 78 3.95 -0.08 -6.49
CA TYR A 78 4.74 0.83 -7.30
C TYR A 78 6.21 0.83 -6.89
N GLU A 79 7.11 0.85 -7.88
CA GLU A 79 8.50 1.25 -7.67
C GLU A 79 8.62 2.78 -7.68
N ILE A 80 9.26 3.32 -6.64
CA ILE A 80 9.57 4.74 -6.49
C ILE A 80 11.07 4.91 -6.73
N LYS A 81 11.41 5.63 -7.80
CA LYS A 81 12.81 5.90 -8.18
C LYS A 81 13.04 7.40 -8.25
N ASP A 82 14.12 7.86 -7.61
CA ASP A 82 14.51 9.27 -7.57
C ASP A 82 13.40 10.21 -7.05
N GLY A 83 12.52 9.70 -6.16
CA GLY A 83 11.39 10.45 -5.61
C GLY A 83 10.20 10.60 -6.56
N LYS A 84 10.19 9.85 -7.67
CA LYS A 84 9.10 9.83 -8.66
C LYS A 84 8.67 8.40 -8.95
N HIS A 85 7.43 8.25 -9.39
CA HIS A 85 7.00 7.04 -10.06
C HIS A 85 7.12 7.24 -11.57
N THR A 86 7.77 6.30 -12.24
CA THR A 86 7.65 6.08 -13.69
C THR A 86 7.22 4.64 -13.85
N LYS A 87 6.25 4.35 -14.71
CA LYS A 87 5.81 2.96 -14.92
C LYS A 87 7.02 2.08 -15.23
N THR A 88 7.25 1.05 -14.42
CA THR A 88 8.40 0.14 -14.55
C THR A 88 7.94 -1.27 -14.85
N SER A 89 8.85 -2.13 -15.28
CA SER A 89 8.60 -3.58 -15.37
C SER A 89 8.44 -4.26 -14.00
N ARG A 90 8.63 -3.54 -12.89
CA ARG A 90 8.47 -4.06 -11.52
C ARG A 90 7.13 -3.70 -10.88
N ASP A 91 6.37 -2.81 -11.49
CA ASP A 91 5.03 -2.51 -11.02
C ASP A 91 4.20 -3.79 -11.05
N THR A 92 3.68 -4.19 -9.89
CA THR A 92 3.07 -5.51 -9.70
C THR A 92 1.62 -5.34 -9.25
N GLU A 93 0.69 -6.01 -9.93
CA GLU A 93 -0.71 -6.08 -9.53
C GLU A 93 -0.89 -7.08 -8.39
N LEU A 94 -1.34 -6.57 -7.24
CA LEU A 94 -1.78 -7.37 -6.11
C LEU A 94 -3.29 -7.48 -6.19
N LEU A 95 -3.81 -8.49 -6.90
CA LEU A 95 -5.25 -8.78 -6.91
C LEU A 95 -5.69 -9.33 -5.55
N GLY A 96 -6.97 -9.28 -5.20
CA GLY A 96 -7.55 -9.87 -3.97
C GLY A 96 -7.38 -11.40 -3.86
N PRO A 97 -8.39 -12.24 -3.57
CA PRO A 97 -8.26 -13.71 -3.50
C PRO A 97 -7.70 -14.45 -4.75
N GLY A 98 -7.26 -13.75 -5.79
CA GLY A 98 -6.69 -14.33 -7.03
C GLY A 98 -7.75 -14.73 -8.06
N ASN A 99 -9.03 -14.75 -7.68
CA ASN A 99 -10.19 -14.96 -8.55
C ASN A 99 -11.06 -13.69 -8.70
N THR A 100 -10.48 -12.52 -8.44
CA THR A 100 -11.15 -11.22 -8.53
C THR A 100 -10.35 -10.26 -9.38
N THR A 101 -11.05 -9.33 -10.02
CA THR A 101 -10.46 -8.19 -10.72
C THR A 101 -10.23 -6.98 -9.81
N LYS A 102 -10.66 -7.08 -8.54
CA LYS A 102 -10.46 -6.04 -7.53
C LYS A 102 -9.03 -6.11 -6.99
N GLY A 103 -8.35 -4.96 -6.99
CA GLY A 103 -7.08 -4.79 -6.31
C GLY A 103 -7.18 -5.08 -4.82
N MET A 104 -6.14 -5.68 -4.28
CA MET A 104 -5.99 -5.90 -2.85
C MET A 104 -5.78 -4.58 -2.15
N LYS A 105 -6.48 -4.40 -1.03
CA LYS A 105 -6.23 -3.31 -0.10
C LYS A 105 -5.01 -3.65 0.75
N ALA A 106 -3.82 -3.48 0.17
CA ALA A 106 -2.56 -3.74 0.87
C ALA A 106 -2.21 -2.58 1.80
N GLU A 107 -2.05 -2.88 3.09
CA GLU A 107 -1.89 -1.90 4.17
C GLU A 107 -0.47 -1.91 4.77
N TRP A 108 0.27 -3.01 4.59
CA TRP A 108 1.62 -3.13 5.11
C TRP A 108 2.52 -3.92 4.18
N LEU A 109 3.82 -3.65 4.27
CA LEU A 109 4.90 -4.39 3.65
C LEU A 109 5.87 -4.93 4.73
N THR A 110 6.35 -6.15 4.56
CA THR A 110 7.49 -6.65 5.35
C THR A 110 8.34 -7.62 4.56
N ILE A 111 9.60 -7.80 4.98
CA ILE A 111 10.54 -8.70 4.32
C ILE A 111 10.89 -9.84 5.27
N LYS A 112 10.75 -11.07 4.81
CA LYS A 112 11.16 -12.29 5.54
C LYS A 112 11.67 -13.33 4.56
N ASP A 113 12.79 -13.97 4.90
CA ASP A 113 13.39 -15.06 4.09
C ASP A 113 13.53 -14.71 2.61
N ASP A 114 14.04 -13.51 2.32
CA ASP A 114 14.23 -12.98 0.96
C ASP A 114 12.94 -12.82 0.13
N LEU A 115 11.78 -12.78 0.78
CA LEU A 115 10.48 -12.55 0.17
C LEU A 115 9.86 -11.27 0.71
N LEU A 116 9.21 -10.51 -0.17
CA LEU A 116 8.40 -9.37 0.22
C LEU A 116 6.97 -9.85 0.46
N TYR A 117 6.42 -9.47 1.61
CA TYR A 117 5.05 -9.74 1.99
C TYR A 117 4.27 -8.45 1.94
N ALA A 118 3.13 -8.44 1.25
CA ALA A 118 2.17 -7.35 1.26
C ALA A 118 0.85 -7.87 1.84
N GLY A 119 0.43 -7.35 2.98
CA GLY A 119 -0.78 -7.84 3.64
C GLY A 119 -1.89 -6.82 3.74
N GLY A 120 -3.10 -7.35 3.89
CA GLY A 120 -4.29 -6.55 4.10
C GLY A 120 -4.45 -6.12 5.55
N HIS A 121 -5.65 -5.66 5.87
CA HIS A 121 -6.00 -5.14 7.20
C HIS A 121 -5.96 -6.20 8.32
N GLY A 122 -6.00 -7.49 7.99
CA GLY A 122 -5.98 -8.57 8.96
C GLY A 122 -7.28 -8.72 9.76
N ARG A 123 -8.42 -8.37 9.16
CA ARG A 123 -9.75 -8.63 9.74
C ARG A 123 -10.71 -9.23 8.72
N SER A 124 -11.59 -10.12 9.17
CA SER A 124 -12.82 -10.47 8.46
C SER A 124 -13.72 -9.23 8.32
N ILE A 125 -14.51 -9.20 7.27
CA ILE A 125 -15.68 -8.33 7.17
C ILE A 125 -16.85 -9.15 7.65
N GLU A 126 -17.47 -8.69 8.74
CA GLU A 126 -18.64 -9.32 9.36
C GLU A 126 -19.88 -8.46 9.10
N TYR A 127 -21.02 -9.11 8.92
CA TYR A 127 -22.30 -8.41 8.92
C TYR A 127 -22.60 -7.96 10.35
N ILE A 128 -22.65 -6.65 10.59
CA ILE A 128 -23.21 -6.13 11.83
C ILE A 128 -24.71 -6.08 11.63
N GLN A 129 -25.44 -7.08 12.14
CA GLN A 129 -26.89 -6.96 12.31
C GLN A 129 -27.14 -5.80 13.29
N THR A 130 -27.73 -4.71 12.80
CA THR A 130 -28.19 -3.61 13.67
C THR A 130 -29.34 -4.10 14.54
N GLN A 131 -29.50 -3.54 15.74
CA GLN A 131 -30.33 -4.05 16.85
C GLN A 131 -31.82 -4.36 16.56
N GLU A 132 -32.33 -4.15 15.35
CA GLU A 132 -33.68 -4.51 14.93
C GLU A 132 -33.84 -6.00 14.56
N PHE A 133 -32.75 -6.73 14.37
CA PHE A 133 -32.78 -8.18 14.12
C PHE A 133 -31.72 -8.85 15.01
N GLN A 134 -32.18 -9.43 16.12
CA GLN A 134 -31.34 -10.08 17.11
C GLN A 134 -30.69 -11.35 16.55
N ASN A 135 -29.36 -11.35 16.44
CA ASN A 135 -28.48 -12.47 16.70
C ASN A 135 -27.05 -11.94 16.89
N ASP A 136 -26.49 -12.10 18.09
CA ASP A 136 -25.19 -11.55 18.54
C ASP A 136 -23.95 -12.23 17.90
N LYS A 137 -24.12 -12.90 16.75
CA LYS A 137 -23.03 -13.52 15.99
C LYS A 137 -23.03 -12.93 14.59
N GLY A 138 -22.17 -11.93 14.38
CA GLY A 138 -21.92 -11.41 13.05
C GLY A 138 -21.43 -12.52 12.13
N GLU A 139 -22.12 -12.76 11.03
CA GLU A 139 -21.65 -13.71 10.01
C GLU A 139 -20.52 -13.06 9.21
N VAL A 140 -19.41 -13.78 9.03
CA VAL A 140 -18.32 -13.35 8.15
C VAL A 140 -18.84 -13.36 6.71
N VAL A 141 -18.86 -12.19 6.08
CA VAL A 141 -19.31 -12.02 4.69
C VAL A 141 -18.16 -11.91 3.70
N SER A 142 -16.93 -11.63 4.16
CA SER A 142 -15.74 -11.63 3.32
C SER A 142 -14.46 -11.68 4.15
N GLU A 143 -13.44 -12.35 3.62
CA GLU A 143 -12.08 -12.41 4.17
C GLU A 143 -11.07 -11.69 3.26
N ASP A 144 -11.54 -10.83 2.33
CA ASP A 144 -10.70 -10.12 1.36
C ASP A 144 -9.54 -9.34 2.03
N LEU A 145 -9.76 -8.86 3.26
CA LEU A 145 -8.78 -8.09 4.01
C LEU A 145 -7.79 -8.95 4.82
N MET A 146 -7.98 -10.27 4.86
CA MET A 146 -7.09 -11.24 5.53
C MET A 146 -5.97 -11.75 4.61
N TRP A 147 -6.03 -11.44 3.32
CA TRP A 147 -5.04 -11.96 2.36
C TRP A 147 -3.65 -11.34 2.55
N ILE A 148 -2.64 -12.16 2.28
CA ILE A 148 -1.23 -11.78 2.19
C ILE A 148 -0.69 -12.20 0.83
N LYS A 149 0.03 -11.29 0.16
CA LYS A 149 0.80 -11.57 -1.05
C LYS A 149 2.26 -11.77 -0.71
N ILE A 150 2.85 -12.74 -1.39
CA ILE A 150 4.26 -13.08 -1.28
C ILE A 150 4.88 -12.83 -2.65
N ILE A 151 5.89 -11.96 -2.70
CA ILE A 151 6.50 -11.47 -3.92
C ILE A 151 7.98 -11.84 -3.91
N THR A 152 8.40 -12.62 -4.89
CA THR A 152 9.81 -13.00 -5.05
C THR A 152 10.63 -11.85 -5.63
N ARG A 153 11.96 -11.92 -5.55
CA ARG A 153 12.86 -10.93 -6.17
C ARG A 153 12.67 -10.79 -7.68
N LYS A 154 12.08 -11.80 -8.34
CA LYS A 154 11.76 -11.81 -9.77
C LYS A 154 10.38 -11.22 -10.09
N GLY A 155 9.60 -10.83 -9.08
CA GLY A 155 8.23 -10.31 -9.25
C GLY A 155 7.15 -11.40 -9.33
N GLU A 156 7.47 -12.67 -9.05
CA GLU A 156 6.46 -13.72 -9.00
C GLU A 156 5.59 -13.54 -7.75
N VAL A 157 4.27 -13.56 -7.93
CA VAL A 157 3.30 -13.36 -6.86
C VAL A 157 2.64 -14.67 -6.47
N LYS A 158 2.68 -14.99 -5.18
CA LYS A 158 1.88 -16.03 -4.54
C LYS A 158 0.97 -15.38 -3.50
N PHE A 159 -0.04 -16.11 -3.03
CA PHE A 159 -1.00 -15.62 -2.06
C PHE A 159 -1.28 -16.65 -0.98
N LEU A 160 -1.51 -16.16 0.24
CA LEU A 160 -1.94 -16.92 1.40
C LEU A 160 -3.10 -16.19 2.08
N LEU A 161 -4.04 -16.95 2.63
CA LEU A 161 -5.02 -16.43 3.57
C LEU A 161 -4.42 -16.53 4.98
N ALA A 162 -4.45 -15.43 5.74
CA ALA A 162 -3.94 -15.38 7.10
C ALA A 162 -4.94 -15.88 8.15
#